data_AF-A0A383A556-F1
#
_entry.id   AF-A0A383A556-F1
#
_cell.length_a   1.000
_cell.length_b   1.000
_cell.length_c   1.000
_cell.angle_alpha   90.00
_cell.angle_beta   90.00
_cell.angle_gamma   90.00
#
_symmetry.space_group_name_H-M   'P 1'
#
loop_
_entity.id
_entity.type
_entity.pdbx_description
1 polymer ?
#
loop_
_entity_poly.entity_id
_entity_poly.type
_entity_poly.pdbx_seq_one_letter_code
_entity_poly.pdbx_strand_id
1 'polypeptide(L)'
;GASFSGGTIPAGSDILTQVTFSDYDGSTICIENAVFSDLAAESLDVELGDCYDGGSEDILGCTDMNACNYDSDATDDDDSCEYAMENYNCDGDCIVDIDCSGECGGSAELDECGVCGGDGIADGTCDCAGNVDLGCGCGAAGPSGCDNQCGSTAELDECDVCGGDGSSCGGSSVFLTIENVDTDAGTLDIFMENSEEVAGFEFYLVGMTIANISGGTAGQYMDFVSSNSASGKIVGASFSGGTIPAGSDILTQ
;
A
#
# COMPACT_ATOMS: atom_id res chain seq x y z
N GLY A 1 -22.70 -30.88 -31.92
CA GLY A 1 -23.30 -30.97 -30.58
C GLY A 1 -22.32 -30.36 -29.62
N ALA A 2 -22.62 -29.18 -29.09
CA ALA A 2 -21.79 -28.54 -28.07
C ALA A 2 -22.25 -29.03 -26.70
N SER A 3 -21.30 -29.52 -25.91
CA SER A 3 -21.50 -29.99 -24.55
C SER A 3 -21.52 -28.78 -23.62
N PHE A 4 -22.66 -28.55 -22.96
CA PHE A 4 -22.78 -27.64 -21.83
C PHE A 4 -22.56 -28.46 -20.56
N SER A 5 -21.34 -28.52 -20.06
CA SER A 5 -21.10 -28.84 -18.65
C SER A 5 -21.06 -27.52 -17.90
N GLY A 6 -22.20 -27.15 -17.32
CA GLY A 6 -22.29 -26.05 -16.36
C GLY A 6 -21.43 -26.38 -15.15
N GLY A 7 -20.26 -25.74 -15.07
CA GLY A 7 -19.60 -25.43 -13.81
C GLY A 7 -19.89 -23.97 -13.51
N THR A 8 -20.52 -23.69 -12.38
CA THR A 8 -20.58 -22.33 -11.83
C THR A 8 -19.24 -22.06 -11.16
N ILE A 9 -18.49 -21.07 -11.64
CA ILE A 9 -17.36 -20.50 -10.89
C ILE A 9 -17.97 -19.50 -9.89
N PRO A 10 -17.59 -19.53 -8.59
CA PRO A 10 -18.06 -18.54 -7.62
C PRO A 10 -17.55 -17.13 -7.95
N ALA A 11 -18.31 -16.09 -7.59
CA ALA A 11 -17.83 -14.72 -7.63
C ALA A 11 -16.65 -14.56 -6.66
N GLY A 12 -15.55 -14.00 -7.15
CA GLY A 12 -14.30 -13.81 -6.46
C GLY A 12 -13.27 -13.26 -7.45
N SER A 13 -12.28 -12.54 -6.93
CA SER A 13 -11.11 -12.02 -7.64
C SER A 13 -10.57 -13.00 -8.68
N ASP A 14 -10.69 -12.65 -9.96
CA ASP A 14 -10.36 -13.56 -11.05
C ASP A 14 -9.67 -12.80 -12.18
N ILE A 15 -8.78 -13.49 -12.87
CA ILE A 15 -7.94 -12.95 -13.94
C ILE A 15 -8.87 -12.33 -14.98
N LEU A 16 -8.71 -11.04 -15.29
CA LEU A 16 -9.50 -10.38 -16.34
C LEU A 16 -9.16 -10.99 -17.69
N THR A 17 -7.86 -11.08 -17.99
CA THR A 17 -7.33 -11.76 -19.17
C THR A 17 -5.86 -12.09 -18.98
N GLN A 18 -5.41 -13.19 -19.56
CA GLN A 18 -3.99 -13.50 -19.67
C GLN A 18 -3.45 -12.95 -20.99
N VAL A 19 -2.32 -12.26 -20.92
CA VAL A 19 -1.63 -11.66 -22.07
C VAL A 19 -0.36 -12.45 -22.34
N THR A 20 -0.20 -12.91 -23.58
CA THR A 20 1.06 -13.44 -24.08
C THR A 20 1.78 -12.36 -24.88
N PHE A 21 3.08 -12.21 -24.69
CA PHE A 21 3.89 -11.17 -25.31
C PHE A 21 5.18 -11.68 -25.92
N SER A 22 5.71 -10.90 -26.86
CA SER A 22 7.00 -11.14 -27.49
C SER A 22 7.87 -9.90 -27.44
N ASP A 23 9.17 -10.10 -27.65
CA ASP A 23 10.14 -9.03 -27.85
C ASP A 23 10.26 -8.07 -26.64
N TYR A 24 10.13 -8.61 -25.42
CA TYR A 24 10.42 -7.88 -24.20
C TYR A 24 11.91 -7.59 -24.11
N ASP A 25 12.27 -6.31 -24.08
CA ASP A 25 13.64 -5.81 -24.08
C ASP A 25 14.15 -5.42 -22.68
N GLY A 26 13.38 -5.73 -21.64
CA GLY A 26 13.66 -5.32 -20.26
C GLY A 26 13.13 -3.91 -19.93
N SER A 27 12.24 -3.35 -20.74
CA SER A 27 11.54 -2.09 -20.41
C SER A 27 10.45 -2.27 -19.36
N THR A 28 10.01 -1.17 -18.74
CA THR A 28 8.93 -1.21 -17.75
C THR A 28 7.58 -1.45 -18.42
N ILE A 29 6.81 -2.43 -17.94
CA ILE A 29 5.45 -2.76 -18.41
C ILE A 29 4.41 -2.06 -17.52
N CYS A 30 3.55 -1.21 -18.09
CA CYS A 30 2.51 -0.47 -17.35
C CYS A 30 1.13 -0.62 -18.00
N ILE A 31 0.06 -0.49 -17.20
CA ILE A 31 -1.30 -0.20 -17.68
C ILE A 31 -1.48 1.31 -17.77
N GLU A 32 -2.04 1.81 -18.87
CA GLU A 32 -2.37 3.22 -19.06
C GLU A 32 -3.78 3.42 -19.63
N ASN A 33 -4.33 4.61 -19.40
CA ASN A 33 -5.57 5.12 -20.02
C ASN A 33 -6.74 4.12 -19.94
N ALA A 34 -6.94 3.53 -18.75
CA ALA A 34 -8.05 2.62 -18.52
C ALA A 34 -9.38 3.37 -18.40
N VAL A 35 -10.41 2.87 -19.09
CA VAL A 35 -11.77 3.39 -19.13
C VAL A 35 -12.72 2.22 -18.98
N PHE A 36 -13.58 2.28 -17.98
CA PHE A 36 -14.57 1.25 -17.69
C PHE A 36 -15.97 1.85 -17.75
N SER A 37 -16.96 1.05 -18.10
CA SER A 37 -18.35 1.49 -18.20
C SER A 37 -19.33 0.49 -17.62
N ASP A 38 -20.41 1.01 -17.04
CA ASP A 38 -21.53 0.21 -16.53
C ASP A 38 -22.58 -0.13 -17.62
N LEU A 39 -23.68 -0.79 -17.24
CA LEU A 39 -24.80 -1.10 -18.14
C LEU A 39 -25.53 0.13 -18.69
N ALA A 40 -25.43 1.27 -18.03
CA ALA A 40 -26.00 2.53 -18.49
C ALA A 40 -25.06 3.29 -19.44
N ALA A 41 -23.87 2.74 -19.71
CA ALA A 41 -22.77 3.37 -20.46
C ALA A 41 -22.19 4.63 -19.78
N GLU A 42 -22.33 4.71 -18.46
CA GLU A 42 -21.64 5.71 -17.64
C GLU A 42 -20.21 5.24 -17.34
N SER A 43 -19.27 6.18 -17.26
CA SER A 43 -17.87 5.87 -16.94
C SER A 43 -17.72 5.53 -15.46
N LEU A 44 -17.05 4.41 -15.17
CA LEU A 44 -16.64 4.02 -13.83
C LEU A 44 -15.29 4.65 -13.48
N ASP A 45 -15.09 4.97 -12.20
CA ASP A 45 -13.81 5.46 -11.70
C ASP A 45 -12.81 4.29 -11.64
N VAL A 46 -11.62 4.48 -12.21
CA VAL A 46 -10.59 3.45 -12.35
C VAL A 46 -9.32 3.87 -11.65
N GLU A 47 -8.78 2.98 -10.82
CA GLU A 47 -7.46 3.10 -10.23
C GLU A 47 -6.52 2.01 -10.79
N LEU A 48 -5.26 2.39 -11.06
CA LEU A 48 -4.25 1.56 -11.73
C LEU A 48 -3.11 1.22 -10.75
N GLY A 49 -2.71 -0.05 -10.73
CA GLY A 49 -1.58 -0.54 -9.95
C GLY A 49 -0.21 -0.26 -10.58
N ASP A 50 0.82 -0.71 -9.89
CA ASP A 50 2.21 -0.48 -10.23
C ASP A 50 2.66 -1.18 -11.53
N CYS A 51 3.73 -0.66 -12.13
CA CYS A 51 4.35 -1.22 -13.32
C CYS A 51 5.36 -2.34 -12.99
N TYR A 52 5.61 -3.23 -13.95
CA TYR A 52 6.61 -4.30 -13.84
C TYR A 52 7.95 -3.89 -14.52
N ASP A 53 9.09 -3.98 -13.82
CA ASP A 53 10.40 -3.46 -14.29
C ASP A 53 11.52 -4.53 -14.42
N GLY A 54 11.20 -5.82 -14.57
CA GLY A 54 12.14 -6.82 -15.08
C GLY A 54 13.36 -7.22 -14.21
N GLY A 55 13.55 -6.65 -13.03
CA GLY A 55 14.43 -7.13 -11.95
C GLY A 55 15.89 -7.46 -12.34
N SER A 56 16.80 -6.48 -12.28
CA SER A 56 18.22 -6.78 -12.08
C SER A 56 18.43 -7.22 -10.62
N GLU A 57 19.00 -8.41 -10.39
CA GLU A 57 19.40 -8.82 -9.04
C GLU A 57 20.74 -8.15 -8.67
N ASP A 58 20.65 -6.86 -8.34
CA ASP A 58 21.69 -6.20 -7.58
C ASP A 58 21.65 -6.79 -6.17
N ILE A 59 22.75 -7.44 -5.74
CA ILE A 59 22.87 -7.89 -4.35
C ILE A 59 23.19 -6.64 -3.53
N LEU A 60 22.12 -5.98 -3.13
CA LEU A 60 22.10 -4.77 -2.33
C LEU A 60 22.62 -5.07 -0.93
N GLY A 61 23.64 -4.32 -0.51
CA GLY A 61 24.17 -4.37 0.85
C GLY A 61 25.39 -3.47 1.06
N CYS A 62 25.79 -3.27 2.30
CA CYS A 62 26.90 -2.38 2.64
C CYS A 62 28.26 -2.89 2.14
N THR A 63 28.97 -2.06 1.36
CA THR A 63 30.28 -2.42 0.79
C THR A 63 31.50 -1.85 1.53
N ASP A 64 31.31 -1.03 2.58
CA ASP A 64 32.40 -0.44 3.38
C ASP A 64 32.88 -1.38 4.48
N MET A 65 34.16 -1.80 4.43
CA MET A 65 34.75 -2.72 5.40
C MET A 65 34.92 -2.14 6.83
N ASN A 66 34.69 -0.84 7.04
CA ASN A 66 34.67 -0.22 8.38
C ASN A 66 33.26 -0.12 8.96
N ALA A 67 32.22 -0.45 8.20
CA ALA A 67 30.85 -0.53 8.68
C ALA A 67 30.64 -1.81 9.51
N CYS A 68 29.73 -1.75 10.46
CA CYS A 68 29.36 -2.86 11.33
C CYS A 68 28.57 -3.95 10.62
N ASN A 69 27.88 -3.61 9.52
CA ASN A 69 27.10 -4.51 8.69
C ASN A 69 27.72 -4.74 7.30
N TYR A 70 29.05 -4.63 7.19
CA TYR A 70 29.76 -4.94 5.95
C TYR A 70 29.37 -6.33 5.42
N ASP A 71 28.83 -6.38 4.21
CA ASP A 71 28.51 -7.61 3.51
C ASP A 71 29.55 -7.87 2.42
N SER A 72 30.26 -9.00 2.52
CA SER A 72 31.27 -9.38 1.54
C SER A 72 30.68 -9.88 0.22
N ASP A 73 29.40 -10.24 0.20
CA ASP A 73 28.69 -10.76 -0.97
C ASP A 73 27.90 -9.67 -1.72
N ALA A 74 27.76 -8.46 -1.15
CA ALA A 74 27.10 -7.32 -1.79
C ALA A 74 27.87 -6.85 -3.03
N THR A 75 27.14 -6.64 -4.14
CA THR A 75 27.70 -6.18 -5.42
C THR A 75 27.46 -4.71 -5.70
N ASP A 76 26.41 -4.12 -5.10
CA ASP A 76 26.10 -2.70 -5.16
C ASP A 76 25.70 -2.19 -3.77
N ASP A 77 26.17 -0.99 -3.45
CA ASP A 77 25.88 -0.34 -2.18
C ASP A 77 24.44 0.18 -2.18
N ASP A 78 23.68 -0.24 -1.19
CA ASP A 78 22.26 0.11 -1.03
C ASP A 78 22.06 1.24 -0.01
N ASP A 79 23.13 1.96 0.30
CA ASP A 79 23.21 2.99 1.34
C ASP A 79 22.80 2.48 2.74
N SER A 80 22.85 1.15 2.97
CA SER A 80 22.50 0.54 4.27
C SER A 80 23.65 0.51 5.28
N CYS A 81 24.84 1.01 4.96
CA CYS A 81 26.00 0.94 5.85
C CYS A 81 25.76 1.57 7.24
N GLU A 82 25.87 0.76 8.28
CA GLU A 82 25.77 1.17 9.67
C GLU A 82 27.16 1.26 10.30
N TYR A 83 27.43 2.35 11.01
CA TYR A 83 28.70 2.57 11.69
C TYR A 83 28.51 2.59 13.21
N ALA A 84 29.54 2.16 13.93
CA ALA A 84 29.55 2.25 15.38
C ALA A 84 29.38 3.70 15.83
N MET A 85 28.51 3.90 16.80
CA MET A 85 28.25 5.22 17.39
C MET A 85 29.46 5.68 18.21
N GLU A 86 29.63 7.00 18.36
CA GLU A 86 30.68 7.56 19.21
C GLU A 86 30.61 6.96 20.62
N ASN A 87 31.73 6.47 21.14
CA ASN A 87 31.87 5.76 22.42
C ASN A 87 31.24 4.35 22.48
N TYR A 88 30.80 3.79 21.35
CA TYR A 88 30.32 2.41 21.26
C TYR A 88 31.15 1.60 20.26
N ASN A 89 31.16 0.28 20.42
CA ASN A 89 31.68 -0.64 19.41
C ASN A 89 30.54 -1.16 18.49
N CYS A 90 30.88 -1.97 17.49
CA CYS A 90 29.88 -2.57 16.58
C CYS A 90 28.94 -3.60 17.25
N ASP A 91 29.29 -4.09 18.43
CA ASP A 91 28.41 -4.96 19.23
C ASP A 91 27.44 -4.15 20.12
N GLY A 92 27.52 -2.82 20.06
CA GLY A 92 26.69 -1.90 20.85
C GLY A 92 27.17 -1.72 22.30
N ASP A 93 28.38 -2.19 22.63
CA ASP A 93 28.94 -2.03 23.97
C ASP A 93 29.56 -0.65 24.15
N CYS A 94 29.24 -0.03 25.29
CA CYS A 94 29.86 1.22 25.74
C CYS A 94 31.32 1.00 26.14
N ILE A 95 32.23 1.81 25.59
CA ILE A 95 33.68 1.68 25.86
C ILE A 95 34.23 2.70 26.88
N VAL A 96 33.34 3.51 27.49
CA VAL A 96 33.65 4.51 28.53
C VAL A 96 32.68 4.39 29.72
N ASP A 97 32.76 5.30 30.70
CA ASP A 97 31.87 5.28 31.87
C ASP A 97 30.44 5.73 31.50
N ILE A 98 29.43 5.21 32.20
CA ILE A 98 28.01 5.47 31.98
C ILE A 98 27.45 6.37 33.10
N ASP A 99 26.65 7.38 32.77
CA ASP A 99 26.04 8.30 33.77
C ASP A 99 24.76 7.75 34.42
N CYS A 100 24.11 8.51 35.32
CA CYS A 100 22.90 8.02 35.99
C CYS A 100 21.67 7.88 35.06
N SER A 101 21.75 8.39 33.83
CA SER A 101 20.74 8.22 32.80
C SER A 101 21.02 6.99 31.94
N GLY A 102 22.13 6.29 32.15
CA GLY A 102 22.51 5.15 31.34
C GLY A 102 23.25 5.54 30.06
N GLU A 103 23.65 6.81 29.91
CA GLU A 103 24.33 7.29 28.71
C GLU A 103 25.84 7.04 28.79
N CYS A 104 26.35 6.37 27.76
CA CYS A 104 27.77 6.12 27.59
C CYS A 104 28.54 7.44 27.37
N GLY A 105 29.39 7.81 28.32
CA GLY A 105 30.13 9.07 28.32
C GLY A 105 29.31 10.28 28.75
N GLY A 106 28.13 10.05 29.33
CA GLY A 106 27.24 11.11 29.80
C GLY A 106 27.74 11.81 31.06
N SER A 107 27.05 12.89 31.44
CA SER A 107 27.41 13.72 32.61
C SER A 107 26.21 14.04 33.51
N ALA A 108 25.09 13.32 33.39
CA ALA A 108 23.87 13.60 34.13
C ALA A 108 23.94 13.10 35.58
N GLU A 109 23.27 13.83 36.49
CA GLU A 109 23.27 13.63 37.95
C GLU A 109 21.84 13.77 38.52
N LEU A 110 21.47 13.04 39.58
CA LEU A 110 20.09 13.01 40.12
C LEU A 110 19.63 14.35 40.76
N ASP A 111 18.36 14.71 40.54
CA ASP A 111 17.66 15.89 41.12
C ASP A 111 16.82 15.58 42.37
N GLU A 112 16.13 16.58 42.94
CA GLU A 112 15.28 16.45 44.14
C GLU A 112 14.03 15.57 43.97
N CYS A 113 13.58 15.34 42.73
CA CYS A 113 12.54 14.37 42.42
C CYS A 113 13.14 12.96 42.18
N GLY A 114 14.46 12.80 42.27
CA GLY A 114 15.19 11.56 42.06
C GLY A 114 15.41 11.23 40.58
N VAL A 115 15.34 12.21 39.70
CA VAL A 115 15.46 12.07 38.25
C VAL A 115 16.86 12.50 37.80
N CYS A 116 17.53 11.68 36.99
CA CYS A 116 18.87 11.98 36.49
C CYS A 116 18.85 13.14 35.48
N GLY A 117 19.69 14.16 35.71
CA GLY A 117 19.77 15.39 34.94
C GLY A 117 18.53 16.29 35.05
N GLY A 118 17.68 16.09 36.06
CA GLY A 118 16.39 16.77 36.14
C GLY A 118 16.44 18.22 36.62
N ASP A 119 15.43 19.01 36.22
CA ASP A 119 15.26 20.42 36.57
C ASP A 119 14.55 20.63 37.94
N GLY A 120 14.17 19.55 38.62
CA GLY A 120 13.29 19.58 39.80
C GLY A 120 11.82 19.83 39.45
N ILE A 121 11.03 20.33 40.42
CA ILE A 121 9.61 20.64 40.20
C ILE A 121 9.48 21.95 39.40
N ALA A 122 8.84 21.87 38.23
CA ALA A 122 8.68 22.99 37.31
C ALA A 122 7.72 24.08 37.83
N ASP A 123 8.06 25.35 37.57
CA ASP A 123 7.23 26.51 37.94
C ASP A 123 5.85 26.46 37.26
N GLY A 124 4.79 26.53 38.07
CA GLY A 124 3.39 26.48 37.59
C GLY A 124 2.75 25.08 37.58
N THR A 125 3.50 24.05 37.99
CA THR A 125 3.00 22.68 38.17
C THR A 125 2.76 22.36 39.64
N CYS A 126 1.87 21.41 39.94
CA CYS A 126 1.52 21.04 41.31
C CYS A 126 2.31 19.84 41.88
N ASP A 127 3.06 19.08 41.06
CA ASP A 127 3.84 17.91 41.50
C ASP A 127 5.00 17.55 40.55
N CYS A 128 5.88 16.62 40.98
CA CYS A 128 6.94 16.06 40.11
C CYS A 128 6.37 15.30 38.89
N ALA A 129 5.06 15.04 38.84
CA ALA A 129 4.38 14.51 37.66
C ALA A 129 3.96 15.61 36.67
N GLY A 130 4.35 16.86 36.95
CA GLY A 130 4.12 18.00 36.08
C GLY A 130 2.64 18.33 35.90
N ASN A 131 1.78 17.84 36.79
CA ASN A 131 0.35 18.07 36.66
C ASN A 131 0.06 19.57 36.74
N VAL A 132 -0.82 20.00 35.85
CA VAL A 132 -1.32 21.37 35.79
C VAL A 132 -2.84 21.32 35.90
N ASP A 133 -3.44 22.38 36.43
CA ASP A 133 -4.89 22.47 36.57
C ASP A 133 -5.49 23.25 35.38
N LEU A 134 -6.24 22.54 34.53
CA LEU A 134 -6.85 23.08 33.30
C LEU A 134 -8.35 23.37 33.47
N GLY A 135 -8.77 23.57 34.71
CA GLY A 135 -10.16 23.90 35.04
C GLY A 135 -11.03 22.70 35.39
N CYS A 136 -10.49 21.47 35.33
CA CYS A 136 -11.14 20.25 35.84
C CYS A 136 -10.31 19.56 36.97
N GLY A 137 -9.23 20.17 37.49
CA GLY A 137 -8.40 19.67 38.62
C GLY A 137 -6.94 19.34 38.24
N CYS A 138 -6.03 19.32 39.24
CA CYS A 138 -4.61 18.96 39.06
C CYS A 138 -4.50 17.53 38.49
N GLY A 139 -4.05 17.42 37.24
CA GLY A 139 -3.92 16.14 36.52
C GLY A 139 -5.21 15.63 35.85
N ALA A 140 -6.27 16.44 35.75
CA ALA A 140 -7.52 16.08 35.09
C ALA A 140 -7.68 16.71 33.70
N ALA A 141 -8.36 16.00 32.78
CA ALA A 141 -8.55 16.46 31.42
C ALA A 141 -9.44 17.71 31.35
N GLY A 142 -8.96 18.71 30.61
CA GLY A 142 -9.76 19.88 30.26
C GLY A 142 -10.96 19.52 29.38
N PRO A 143 -11.89 20.46 29.15
CA PRO A 143 -13.00 20.27 28.22
C PRO A 143 -12.54 19.93 26.79
N SER A 144 -13.12 18.90 26.15
CA SER A 144 -12.68 18.33 24.87
C SER A 144 -13.83 17.72 24.05
N GLY A 145 -13.52 17.13 22.89
CA GLY A 145 -14.49 16.57 21.92
C GLY A 145 -15.18 17.64 21.07
N CYS A 146 -15.88 17.23 20.01
CA CYS A 146 -16.77 18.12 19.25
C CYS A 146 -17.93 18.70 20.09
N ASP A 147 -18.06 18.29 21.36
CA ASP A 147 -19.06 18.72 22.35
C ASP A 147 -18.50 19.49 23.58
N ASN A 148 -17.18 19.69 23.70
CA ASN A 148 -16.50 20.48 24.75
C ASN A 148 -16.78 20.05 26.22
N GLN A 149 -16.77 18.74 26.54
CA GLN A 149 -16.91 18.23 27.92
C GLN A 149 -15.57 17.72 28.48
N CYS A 150 -15.33 17.83 29.80
CA CYS A 150 -14.05 17.36 30.41
C CYS A 150 -13.83 15.88 30.07
N GLY A 151 -12.78 15.57 29.30
CA GLY A 151 -12.41 14.20 28.91
C GLY A 151 -13.32 13.55 27.87
N SER A 152 -14.10 14.31 27.09
CA SER A 152 -14.86 13.77 25.95
C SER A 152 -13.94 13.44 24.76
N THR A 153 -14.31 12.38 24.05
CA THR A 153 -13.60 11.83 22.88
C THR A 153 -14.49 11.80 21.63
N ALA A 154 -15.55 12.59 21.61
CA ALA A 154 -16.45 12.66 20.46
C ALA A 154 -15.73 13.35 19.28
N GLU A 155 -15.72 12.70 18.11
CA GLU A 155 -15.06 13.18 16.89
C GLU A 155 -16.07 13.37 15.77
N LEU A 156 -15.72 14.21 14.79
CA LEU A 156 -16.45 14.27 13.53
C LEU A 156 -16.20 12.97 12.75
N ASP A 157 -17.24 12.41 12.13
CA ASP A 157 -17.10 11.31 11.20
C ASP A 157 -16.53 11.79 9.85
N GLU A 158 -16.31 10.85 8.93
CA GLU A 158 -15.78 11.10 7.57
C GLU A 158 -16.65 12.08 6.76
N CYS A 159 -17.84 12.41 7.26
CA CYS A 159 -18.85 13.24 6.64
C CYS A 159 -19.10 14.55 7.45
N ASP A 160 -18.14 14.95 8.30
CA ASP A 160 -18.13 16.14 9.17
C ASP A 160 -19.22 16.19 10.26
N VAL A 161 -19.71 15.03 10.74
CA VAL A 161 -20.75 14.92 11.78
C VAL A 161 -20.20 14.38 13.10
N CYS A 162 -20.36 15.16 14.18
CA CYS A 162 -19.95 14.77 15.54
C CYS A 162 -20.65 13.48 16.00
N GLY A 163 -19.91 12.37 16.10
CA GLY A 163 -20.40 11.06 16.52
C GLY A 163 -21.26 10.32 15.48
N GLY A 164 -21.08 10.63 14.18
CA GLY A 164 -21.78 9.93 13.10
C GLY A 164 -21.20 8.53 12.78
N ASP A 165 -21.87 7.79 11.89
CA ASP A 165 -21.62 6.37 11.59
C ASP A 165 -21.08 6.11 10.17
N GLY A 166 -20.60 7.15 9.48
CA GLY A 166 -19.94 7.02 8.17
C GLY A 166 -20.89 6.75 6.99
N SER A 167 -22.21 6.74 7.22
CA SER A 167 -23.21 6.38 6.19
C SER A 167 -23.41 7.44 5.08
N SER A 168 -22.61 8.51 5.04
CA SER A 168 -22.77 9.65 4.15
C SER A 168 -21.60 9.89 3.19
N CYS A 169 -20.65 8.96 3.09
CA CYS A 169 -19.39 9.11 2.35
C CYS A 169 -19.20 7.97 1.30
N GLY A 170 -19.00 8.30 0.01
CA GLY A 170 -18.92 7.32 -1.10
C GLY A 170 -17.55 7.25 -1.79
N GLY A 171 -17.09 6.04 -2.16
CA GLY A 171 -15.79 5.75 -2.79
C GLY A 171 -15.87 5.13 -4.20
N SER A 172 -14.73 5.08 -4.91
CA SER A 172 -14.54 4.69 -6.33
C SER A 172 -14.88 3.23 -6.66
N SER A 173 -15.12 2.93 -7.95
CA SER A 173 -15.82 1.71 -8.39
C SER A 173 -14.99 0.60 -9.04
N VAL A 174 -13.76 0.84 -9.53
CA VAL A 174 -12.91 -0.18 -10.20
C VAL A 174 -11.40 0.00 -9.91
N PHE A 175 -10.67 -1.10 -9.70
CA PHE A 175 -9.22 -1.18 -9.48
C PHE A 175 -8.58 -2.26 -10.39
N LEU A 176 -7.41 -1.97 -10.98
CA LEU A 176 -6.69 -2.86 -11.91
C LEU A 176 -5.20 -3.03 -11.55
N THR A 177 -4.68 -4.26 -11.62
CA THR A 177 -3.25 -4.57 -11.37
C THR A 177 -2.66 -5.55 -12.39
N ILE A 178 -1.34 -5.53 -12.56
CA ILE A 178 -0.59 -6.54 -13.32
C ILE A 178 -0.04 -7.58 -12.33
N GLU A 179 -0.26 -8.87 -12.60
CA GLU A 179 0.23 -9.97 -11.77
C GLU A 179 0.84 -11.11 -12.63
N ASN A 180 1.54 -12.04 -11.97
CA ASN A 180 2.09 -13.28 -12.56
C ASN A 180 2.92 -13.06 -13.84
N VAL A 181 3.79 -12.05 -13.87
CA VAL A 181 4.66 -11.79 -15.02
C VAL A 181 5.77 -12.85 -15.10
N ASP A 182 5.76 -13.63 -16.18
CA ASP A 182 6.79 -14.61 -16.54
C ASP A 182 7.43 -14.17 -17.87
N THR A 183 8.63 -13.62 -17.79
CA THR A 183 9.39 -13.11 -18.94
C THR A 183 10.02 -14.22 -19.79
N ASP A 184 10.23 -15.42 -19.21
CA ASP A 184 10.77 -16.58 -19.92
C ASP A 184 9.69 -17.25 -20.79
N ALA A 185 8.48 -17.37 -20.25
CA ALA A 185 7.31 -17.88 -20.97
C ALA A 185 6.62 -16.81 -21.84
N GLY A 186 6.89 -15.52 -21.56
CA GLY A 186 6.26 -14.38 -22.24
C GLY A 186 4.79 -14.25 -21.88
N THR A 187 4.42 -14.43 -20.61
CA THR A 187 3.03 -14.37 -20.12
C THR A 187 2.89 -13.41 -18.95
N LEU A 188 1.76 -12.69 -18.87
CA LEU A 188 1.34 -11.94 -17.69
C LEU A 188 -0.17 -12.01 -17.52
N ASP A 189 -0.66 -11.75 -16.32
CA ASP A 189 -2.09 -11.72 -16.00
C ASP A 189 -2.51 -10.28 -15.65
N ILE A 190 -3.68 -9.85 -16.15
CA ILE A 190 -4.32 -8.61 -15.73
C ILE A 190 -5.39 -8.96 -14.71
N PHE A 191 -5.29 -8.38 -13.54
CA PHE A 191 -6.23 -8.60 -12.45
C PHE A 191 -7.15 -7.38 -12.29
N MET A 192 -8.42 -7.63 -11.97
CA MET A 192 -9.44 -6.59 -11.84
C MET A 192 -10.29 -6.83 -10.59
N GLU A 193 -10.52 -5.75 -9.86
CA GLU A 193 -11.42 -5.67 -8.71
C GLU A 193 -12.44 -4.54 -8.96
N ASN A 194 -13.72 -4.80 -8.77
CA ASN A 194 -14.77 -3.84 -9.10
C ASN A 194 -15.93 -3.91 -8.09
N SER A 195 -16.37 -2.77 -7.56
CA SER A 195 -17.51 -2.70 -6.64
C SER A 195 -18.84 -2.54 -7.37
N GLU A 196 -18.82 -2.21 -8.67
CA GLU A 196 -19.98 -2.11 -9.55
C GLU A 196 -19.85 -3.01 -10.78
N GLU A 197 -20.97 -3.37 -11.41
CA GLU A 197 -20.95 -4.22 -12.60
C GLU A 197 -20.29 -3.54 -13.80
N VAL A 198 -19.38 -4.24 -14.49
CA VAL A 198 -18.67 -3.74 -15.66
C VAL A 198 -19.31 -4.30 -16.94
N ALA A 199 -19.80 -3.43 -17.82
CA ALA A 199 -20.37 -3.80 -19.12
C ALA A 199 -19.37 -3.68 -20.27
N GLY A 200 -18.30 -2.91 -20.08
CA GLY A 200 -17.25 -2.72 -21.08
C GLY A 200 -16.01 -2.07 -20.49
N PHE A 201 -14.87 -2.30 -21.15
CA PHE A 201 -13.59 -1.75 -20.74
C PHE A 201 -12.66 -1.48 -21.92
N GLU A 202 -11.77 -0.51 -21.75
CA GLU A 202 -10.67 -0.17 -22.64
C GLU A 202 -9.45 0.18 -21.80
N PHE A 203 -8.28 -0.39 -22.08
CA PHE A 203 -7.01 0.03 -21.47
C PHE A 203 -5.83 -0.24 -22.41
N TYR A 204 -4.66 0.28 -22.05
CA TYR A 204 -3.43 0.16 -22.85
C TYR A 204 -2.34 -0.51 -22.02
N LEU A 205 -1.59 -1.44 -22.64
CA LEU A 205 -0.36 -1.99 -22.09
C LEU A 205 0.84 -1.42 -22.85
N VAL A 206 1.76 -0.80 -22.13
CA VAL A 206 3.00 -0.22 -22.69
C VAL A 206 4.20 -1.04 -22.24
N GLY A 207 5.34 -0.93 -22.94
CA GLY A 207 6.57 -1.67 -22.62
C GLY A 207 6.66 -3.09 -23.20
N MET A 208 5.72 -3.49 -24.06
CA MET A 208 5.67 -4.85 -24.62
C MET A 208 4.87 -4.90 -25.94
N THR A 209 5.12 -5.93 -26.76
CA THR A 209 4.27 -6.23 -27.92
C THR A 209 3.30 -7.37 -27.57
N ILE A 210 2.00 -7.09 -27.60
CA ILE A 210 0.96 -8.10 -27.33
C ILE A 210 0.92 -9.12 -28.47
N ALA A 211 1.18 -10.39 -28.17
CA ALA A 211 1.08 -11.50 -29.11
C ALA A 211 -0.32 -12.13 -29.12
N ASN A 212 -0.90 -12.34 -27.93
CA ASN A 212 -2.25 -12.90 -27.77
C ASN A 212 -2.87 -12.44 -26.45
N ILE A 213 -4.20 -12.44 -26.36
CA ILE A 213 -4.97 -12.32 -25.12
C ILE A 213 -5.92 -13.51 -25.03
N SER A 214 -5.99 -14.17 -23.88
CA SER A 214 -6.86 -15.34 -23.71
C SER A 214 -7.30 -15.54 -22.28
N GLY A 215 -8.48 -16.17 -22.11
CA GLY A 215 -8.97 -16.57 -20.79
C GLY A 215 -9.54 -15.43 -19.93
N GLY A 216 -9.71 -15.73 -18.65
CA GLY A 216 -10.20 -14.81 -17.63
C GLY A 216 -11.71 -14.54 -17.63
N THR A 217 -12.15 -13.64 -16.75
CA THR A 217 -13.54 -13.18 -16.64
C THR A 217 -13.99 -12.44 -17.90
N ALA A 218 -13.10 -11.72 -18.59
CA ALA A 218 -13.42 -11.10 -19.86
C ALA A 218 -13.81 -12.16 -20.92
N GLY A 219 -13.08 -13.28 -20.99
CA GLY A 219 -13.41 -14.37 -21.91
C GLY A 219 -14.71 -15.11 -21.59
N GLN A 220 -15.24 -14.96 -20.37
CA GLN A 220 -16.50 -15.58 -19.92
C GLN A 220 -17.72 -14.68 -20.09
N TYR A 221 -17.57 -13.38 -19.79
CA TYR A 221 -18.69 -12.45 -19.71
C TYR A 221 -18.77 -11.46 -20.88
N MET A 222 -17.68 -11.24 -21.63
CA MET A 222 -17.67 -10.34 -22.79
C MET A 222 -17.88 -11.12 -24.09
N ASP A 223 -18.75 -10.58 -24.95
CA ASP A 223 -18.97 -11.14 -26.30
C ASP A 223 -17.82 -10.84 -27.26
N PHE A 224 -17.03 -9.80 -26.94
CA PHE A 224 -15.90 -9.35 -27.73
C PHE A 224 -14.76 -8.92 -26.83
N VAL A 225 -13.60 -9.52 -27.03
CA VAL A 225 -12.33 -9.07 -26.45
C VAL A 225 -11.30 -9.06 -27.56
N SER A 226 -10.62 -7.93 -27.77
CA SER A 226 -9.62 -7.78 -28.82
C SER A 226 -8.45 -6.92 -28.34
N SER A 227 -7.26 -7.26 -28.80
CA SER A 227 -6.06 -6.44 -28.63
C SER A 227 -5.56 -5.86 -29.96
N ASN A 228 -4.79 -4.78 -29.88
CA ASN A 228 -3.99 -4.25 -30.97
C ASN A 228 -2.51 -4.35 -30.58
N SER A 229 -1.81 -5.28 -31.22
CA SER A 229 -0.40 -5.57 -30.94
C SER A 229 0.54 -4.39 -31.16
N ALA A 230 0.19 -3.45 -32.05
CA ALA A 230 1.04 -2.29 -32.37
C ALA A 230 0.82 -1.09 -31.45
N SER A 231 -0.32 -1.02 -30.75
CA SER A 231 -0.66 0.11 -29.87
C SER A 231 -0.85 -0.28 -28.41
N GLY A 232 -0.69 -1.56 -28.06
CA GLY A 232 -0.92 -2.05 -26.70
C GLY A 232 -2.39 -2.03 -26.25
N LYS A 233 -3.32 -1.67 -27.13
CA LYS A 233 -4.72 -1.40 -26.77
C LYS A 233 -5.47 -2.71 -26.56
N ILE A 234 -6.20 -2.85 -25.47
CA ILE A 234 -7.12 -3.95 -25.18
C ILE A 234 -8.52 -3.38 -24.98
N VAL A 235 -9.51 -3.99 -25.64
CA VAL A 235 -10.93 -3.61 -25.54
C VAL A 235 -11.78 -4.83 -25.29
N GLY A 236 -12.67 -4.74 -24.30
CA GLY A 236 -13.71 -5.72 -24.00
C GLY A 236 -15.09 -5.07 -24.06
N ALA A 237 -16.04 -5.71 -24.74
CA ALA A 237 -17.42 -5.25 -24.79
C ALA A 237 -18.41 -6.41 -24.87
N SER A 238 -19.57 -6.24 -24.24
CA SER A 238 -20.72 -7.14 -24.32
C SER A 238 -21.84 -6.52 -25.15
N PHE A 239 -22.38 -7.28 -26.11
CA PHE A 239 -23.49 -6.86 -26.98
C PHE A 239 -24.80 -7.57 -26.63
N SER A 240 -24.72 -8.64 -25.83
CA SER A 240 -25.84 -9.42 -25.31
C SER A 240 -26.41 -8.88 -23.99
N GLY A 241 -25.77 -7.84 -23.42
CA GLY A 241 -26.14 -7.26 -22.14
C GLY A 241 -25.59 -8.01 -20.92
N GLY A 242 -24.62 -8.91 -21.13
CA GLY A 242 -23.87 -9.52 -20.03
C GLY A 242 -22.88 -8.55 -19.40
N THR A 243 -22.78 -8.53 -18.08
CA THR A 243 -21.79 -7.78 -17.30
C THR A 243 -20.80 -8.72 -16.63
N ILE A 244 -19.60 -8.22 -16.36
CA ILE A 244 -18.77 -8.78 -15.30
C ILE A 244 -19.38 -8.31 -13.97
N PRO A 245 -19.84 -9.24 -13.09
CA PRO A 245 -20.45 -8.87 -11.82
C PRO A 245 -19.50 -8.07 -10.93
N ALA A 246 -20.04 -7.31 -9.97
CA ALA A 246 -19.23 -6.74 -8.90
C ALA A 246 -18.48 -7.84 -8.13
N GLY A 247 -17.21 -7.60 -7.87
CA GLY A 247 -16.31 -8.45 -7.13
C GLY A 247 -15.13 -7.65 -6.58
N SER A 248 -15.20 -7.34 -5.29
CA SER A 248 -14.09 -7.02 -4.40
C SER A 248 -14.30 -7.86 -3.15
N ASP A 249 -13.38 -8.77 -2.83
CA ASP A 249 -13.46 -9.50 -1.56
C ASP A 249 -12.19 -9.22 -0.75
N ILE A 250 -12.32 -8.26 0.17
CA ILE A 250 -11.49 -8.19 1.36
C ILE A 250 -12.36 -8.66 2.52
N LEU A 251 -12.15 -9.89 2.96
CA LEU A 251 -12.50 -10.30 4.31
C LEU A 251 -11.19 -10.72 4.98
N THR A 252 -10.82 -9.98 6.01
CA THR A 252 -9.77 -10.35 6.96
C THR A 252 -9.73 -11.87 7.20
N GLN A 253 -8.53 -12.43 7.20
CA GLN A 253 -8.24 -13.58 8.06
C GLN A 253 -7.11 -13.21 9.02
#